data_AF-A0A2G6CCM0-F1
#
_entry.id   AF-A0A2G6CCM0-F1
#
_cell.length_a   1.000
_cell.length_b   1.000
_cell.length_c   1.000
_cell.angle_alpha   90.00
_cell.angle_beta   90.00
_cell.angle_gamma   90.00
#
_symmetry.space_group_name_H-M   'P 1'
#
loop_
_entity.id
_entity.type
_entity.pdbx_description
1 polymer ?
#
loop_
_entity_poly.entity_id
_entity_poly.type
_entity_poly.pdbx_seq_one_letter_code
_entity_poly.pdbx_strand_id
1 'polypeptide(L)'
;MRNITFERNTFAGVTQRTVSPVSLEFEQNTAASTWTVDPSAYLPFGGNAREVVGVVVEDTLRTASGAEVYHAPSVRPNAGSGYKFVQLKWPEAVKGRVRLTVRVDKPV
;
A
#
# COMPACT_ATOMS: atom_id res chain seq x y z
N MET A 1 -16.94 7.78 -3.33
CA MET A 1 -16.85 6.54 -4.12
C MET A 1 -17.30 5.37 -3.25
N ARG A 2 -18.19 4.53 -3.77
CA ARG A 2 -18.74 3.33 -3.12
C ARG A 2 -18.74 2.21 -4.17
N ASN A 3 -18.42 0.99 -3.77
CA ASN A 3 -18.52 -0.24 -4.57
C ASN A 3 -17.85 -0.14 -5.96
N ILE A 4 -16.56 0.20 -5.98
CA ILE A 4 -15.77 0.30 -7.20
C ILE A 4 -14.79 -0.88 -7.26
N THR A 5 -15.10 -1.80 -8.18
CA THR A 5 -14.17 -2.82 -8.64
C THR A 5 -13.83 -2.51 -10.09
N PHE A 6 -12.54 -2.36 -10.38
CA PHE A 6 -11.98 -2.04 -11.69
C PHE A 6 -10.84 -3.03 -11.95
N GLU A 7 -11.15 -4.14 -12.61
CA GLU A 7 -10.23 -5.27 -12.78
C GLU A 7 -10.44 -5.98 -14.13
N ARG A 8 -9.51 -6.85 -14.53
CA ARG A 8 -9.56 -7.64 -15.79
C ARG A 8 -9.67 -6.79 -17.06
N ASN A 9 -9.03 -5.63 -17.07
CA ASN A 9 -8.98 -4.74 -18.23
C ASN A 9 -7.74 -5.00 -19.10
N THR A 10 -7.89 -4.80 -20.41
CA THR A 10 -6.77 -4.79 -21.38
C THR A 10 -6.25 -3.37 -21.58
N PHE A 11 -4.93 -3.17 -21.45
CA PHE A 11 -4.27 -1.86 -21.53
C PHE A 11 -3.32 -1.76 -22.75
N ALA A 12 -3.84 -1.94 -23.97
CA ALA A 12 -3.02 -1.79 -25.17
C ALA A 12 -2.65 -0.31 -25.40
N GLY A 13 -1.35 0.01 -25.46
CA GLY A 13 -0.87 1.38 -25.65
C GLY A 13 -1.01 2.31 -24.44
N VAL A 14 -1.45 1.80 -23.27
CA VAL A 14 -1.60 2.57 -22.03
C VAL A 14 -0.49 2.18 -21.06
N THR A 15 0.36 3.14 -20.70
CA THR A 15 1.52 2.92 -19.81
C THR A 15 1.14 2.93 -18.34
N GLN A 16 0.21 3.80 -17.94
CA GLN A 16 -0.29 3.88 -16.57
C GLN A 16 -1.61 3.12 -16.44
N ARG A 17 -1.56 1.96 -15.77
CA ARG A 17 -2.76 1.14 -15.53
C ARG A 17 -3.59 1.73 -14.40
N THR A 18 -4.90 1.53 -14.49
CA THR A 18 -5.83 1.84 -13.40
C THR A 18 -6.55 0.58 -12.92
N VAL A 19 -6.56 0.32 -11.61
CA VAL A 19 -7.07 -0.93 -11.02
C VAL A 19 -7.58 -0.68 -9.59
N SER A 20 -8.66 -1.36 -9.21
CA SER A 20 -9.14 -1.44 -7.82
C SER A 20 -9.85 -2.78 -7.60
N PRO A 21 -9.40 -3.67 -6.70
CA PRO A 21 -8.26 -3.52 -5.79
C PRO A 21 -6.90 -3.49 -6.50
N VAL A 22 -6.00 -2.59 -6.10
CA VAL A 22 -4.61 -2.56 -6.58
C VAL A 22 -3.73 -3.37 -5.63
N SER A 23 -2.95 -4.31 -6.15
CA SER A 23 -1.92 -5.03 -5.40
C SER A 23 -0.54 -4.45 -5.74
N LEU A 24 0.16 -3.91 -4.74
CA LEU A 24 1.44 -3.25 -4.90
C LEU A 24 2.48 -3.88 -3.99
N GLU A 25 3.67 -4.05 -4.54
CA GLU A 25 4.88 -4.29 -3.78
C GLU A 25 5.47 -2.94 -3.36
N PHE A 26 5.93 -2.85 -2.11
CA PHE A 26 6.61 -1.67 -1.59
C PHE A 26 7.83 -2.10 -0.78
N GLU A 27 8.99 -1.55 -1.14
CA GLU A 27 10.25 -1.78 -0.45
C GLU A 27 10.68 -0.52 0.31
N GLN A 28 10.90 -0.69 1.60
CA GLN A 28 11.50 0.31 2.46
C GLN A 28 12.98 -0.04 2.66
N ASN A 29 13.87 0.72 2.02
CA ASN A 29 15.32 0.49 2.09
C ASN A 29 15.96 0.96 3.41
N THR A 30 15.43 2.05 3.99
CA THR A 30 15.95 2.67 5.21
C THR A 30 15.01 2.41 6.38
N ALA A 31 15.54 1.92 7.50
CA ALA A 31 14.74 1.56 8.66
C ALA A 31 13.93 2.76 9.17
N ALA A 32 12.62 2.59 9.25
CA ALA A 32 11.68 3.62 9.70
C ALA A 32 10.47 2.98 10.38
N SER A 33 9.88 3.67 11.36
CA SER A 33 8.67 3.19 12.04
C SER A 33 7.38 3.54 11.29
N THR A 34 7.44 4.49 10.35
CA THR A 34 6.31 4.86 9.49
C THR A 34 6.72 4.76 8.03
N TRP A 35 6.09 3.86 7.29
CA TRP A 35 6.27 3.71 5.85
C TRP A 35 5.11 4.39 5.14
N THR A 36 5.39 5.15 4.08
CA THR A 36 4.35 5.82 3.28
C THR A 36 4.36 5.23 1.88
N VAL A 37 3.28 4.54 1.53
CA VAL A 37 3.09 3.90 0.23
C VAL A 37 2.17 4.76 -0.62
N ASP A 38 2.56 4.99 -1.87
CA ASP A 38 1.79 5.76 -2.85
C ASP A 38 1.14 4.85 -3.92
N PRO A 39 -0.14 4.46 -3.75
CA PRO A 39 -0.90 3.76 -4.78
C PRO A 39 -1.53 4.69 -5.83
N SER A 40 -1.40 6.01 -5.71
CA SER A 40 -2.25 7.01 -6.37
C SER A 40 -2.33 6.86 -7.88
N ALA A 41 -1.20 6.55 -8.53
CA ALA A 41 -1.11 6.40 -9.97
C ALA A 41 -2.02 5.29 -10.51
N TYR A 42 -2.35 4.29 -9.69
CA TYR A 42 -3.18 3.15 -10.09
C TYR A 42 -4.66 3.33 -9.74
N LEU A 43 -5.00 4.25 -8.84
CA LEU A 43 -6.37 4.37 -8.35
C LEU A 43 -7.28 5.00 -9.42
N PRO A 44 -8.44 4.39 -9.72
CA PRO A 44 -9.37 4.92 -10.72
C PRO A 44 -9.82 6.34 -10.43
N PHE A 45 -9.91 7.14 -11.50
CA PHE A 45 -10.49 8.49 -11.51
C PHE A 45 -9.86 9.46 -10.52
N GLY A 46 -8.56 9.29 -10.23
CA GLY A 46 -7.87 10.08 -9.21
C GLY A 46 -8.54 9.92 -7.84
N GLY A 47 -9.03 8.73 -7.52
CA GLY A 47 -9.69 8.44 -6.25
C GLY A 47 -8.72 8.33 -5.07
N ASN A 48 -9.25 8.21 -3.86
CA ASN A 48 -8.47 8.18 -2.62
C ASN A 48 -8.10 6.74 -2.26
N ALA A 49 -7.01 6.54 -1.51
CA ALA A 49 -6.65 5.22 -0.97
C ALA A 49 -7.52 4.93 0.27
N ARG A 50 -8.75 4.46 0.07
CA ARG A 50 -9.79 4.45 1.10
C ARG A 50 -9.74 3.27 2.05
N GLU A 51 -9.32 2.11 1.57
CA GLU A 51 -9.32 0.86 2.31
C GLU A 51 -8.09 0.02 1.95
N VAL A 52 -7.57 -0.73 2.91
CA VAL A 52 -6.49 -1.70 2.70
C VAL A 52 -6.99 -3.03 3.20
N VAL A 53 -7.16 -3.98 2.28
CA VAL A 53 -7.76 -5.29 2.59
C VAL A 53 -6.73 -6.36 2.95
N GLY A 54 -5.44 -6.05 2.79
CA GLY A 54 -4.36 -6.94 3.18
C GLY A 54 -3.00 -6.23 3.13
N VAL A 55 -2.15 -6.60 4.09
CA VAL A 55 -0.72 -6.27 4.11
C VAL A 55 0.00 -7.56 4.47
N VAL A 56 0.90 -8.00 3.59
CA VAL A 56 1.72 -9.19 3.76
C VAL A 56 3.16 -8.75 3.74
N VAL A 57 3.92 -9.10 4.76
CA VAL A 57 5.37 -8.95 4.76
C VAL A 57 5.96 -9.98 3.79
N GLU A 58 6.83 -9.52 2.90
CA GLU A 58 7.60 -10.40 2.03
C GLU A 58 8.99 -10.58 2.64
N ASP A 59 9.41 -11.85 2.78
CA ASP A 59 10.63 -12.23 3.50
C ASP A 59 10.60 -11.74 4.97
N THR A 60 11.75 -11.40 5.54
CA THR A 60 11.91 -11.04 6.95
C THR A 60 12.22 -9.55 7.08
N LEU A 61 11.47 -8.84 7.93
CA LEU A 61 11.79 -7.45 8.26
C LEU A 61 13.06 -7.41 9.09
N ARG A 62 13.84 -6.34 8.91
CA ARG A 62 15.05 -6.14 9.69
C ARG A 62 15.11 -4.75 10.30
N THR A 63 15.70 -4.64 11.49
CA THR A 63 16.05 -3.35 12.09
C THR A 63 17.23 -2.71 11.36
N ALA A 64 17.62 -1.50 11.76
CA ALA A 64 18.84 -0.85 11.27
C ALA A 64 20.12 -1.67 11.58
N SER A 65 20.15 -2.39 12.71
CA SER A 65 21.26 -3.26 13.11
C SER A 65 21.25 -4.64 12.43
N GLY A 66 20.22 -4.95 11.63
CA GLY A 66 20.11 -6.21 10.89
C GLY A 66 19.41 -7.34 11.65
N ALA A 67 18.93 -7.08 12.88
CA ALA A 67 18.13 -8.04 13.64
C ALA A 67 16.78 -8.31 12.95
N GLU A 68 16.35 -9.55 12.96
CA GLU A 68 15.10 -10.00 12.33
C GLU A 68 13.88 -9.66 13.18
N VAL A 69 12.78 -9.29 12.51
CA VAL A 69 11.56 -8.79 13.13
C VAL A 69 10.34 -9.40 12.44
N TYR A 70 9.33 -9.79 13.24
CA TYR A 70 8.10 -10.46 12.77
C TYR A 70 6.83 -9.73 13.20
N HIS A 71 6.91 -8.41 13.38
CA HIS A 71 5.76 -7.59 13.77
C HIS A 71 4.75 -7.43 12.63
N ALA A 72 3.54 -6.99 12.96
CA ALA A 72 2.55 -6.50 12.00
C ALA A 72 2.37 -4.98 12.15
N PRO A 73 2.09 -4.23 11.06
CA PRO A 73 1.87 -2.79 11.15
C PRO A 73 0.42 -2.45 11.50
N SER A 74 0.21 -1.31 12.15
CA SER A 74 -1.07 -0.61 12.08
C SER A 74 -1.17 0.09 10.71
N VAL A 75 -2.33 -0.02 10.07
CA VAL A 75 -2.56 0.51 8.73
C VAL A 75 -3.44 1.76 8.78
N ARG A 76 -2.98 2.84 8.16
CA ARG A 76 -3.72 4.10 8.05
C ARG A 76 -3.91 4.48 6.56
N PRO A 77 -5.06 4.15 5.96
CA PRO A 77 -5.44 4.64 4.63
C PRO A 77 -5.73 6.15 4.64
N ASN A 78 -5.95 6.74 3.47
CA ASN A 78 -6.20 8.17 3.26
C ASN A 78 -5.14 9.05 3.94
N ALA A 79 -3.86 8.68 3.87
CA ALA A 79 -2.77 9.50 4.36
C ALA A 79 -2.35 10.56 3.32
N GLY A 80 -1.57 11.55 3.78
CA GLY A 80 -1.15 12.70 2.99
C GLY A 80 -2.26 13.75 2.81
N SER A 81 -1.89 14.94 2.36
CA SER A 81 -2.84 16.06 2.14
C SER A 81 -3.88 15.76 1.05
N GLY A 82 -3.54 14.92 0.07
CA GLY A 82 -4.44 14.49 -1.01
C GLY A 82 -5.24 13.22 -0.72
N TYR A 83 -5.10 12.62 0.47
CA TYR A 83 -5.73 11.34 0.84
C TYR A 83 -5.40 10.18 -0.12
N LYS A 84 -4.20 10.22 -0.71
CA LYS A 84 -3.77 9.25 -1.73
C LYS A 84 -2.89 8.15 -1.20
N PHE A 85 -2.31 8.33 -0.01
CA PHE A 85 -1.30 7.43 0.49
C PHE A 85 -1.86 6.46 1.51
N VAL A 86 -1.11 5.39 1.74
CA VAL A 86 -1.30 4.45 2.85
C VAL A 86 -0.09 4.57 3.75
N GLN A 87 -0.31 4.77 5.04
CA GLN A 87 0.74 4.71 6.05
C GLN A 87 0.72 3.37 6.77
N LEU A 88 1.86 2.68 6.81
CA LEU A 88 2.09 1.50 7.64
C LEU A 88 2.92 1.93 8.85
N LYS A 89 2.39 1.73 10.05
CA LYS A 89 3.04 2.11 11.32
C LYS A 89 3.48 0.87 12.07
N TRP A 90 4.78 0.76 12.25
CA TRP A 90 5.45 -0.34 12.93
C TRP A 90 5.75 0.03 14.39
N PRO A 91 5.87 -0.96 15.28
CA PRO A 91 6.22 -0.72 16.69
C PRO A 91 7.66 -0.22 16.87
N GLU A 92 8.54 -0.47 15.90
CA GLU A 92 9.93 -0.01 15.88
C GLU A 92 10.40 0.32 14.45
N ALA A 93 11.60 0.89 14.32
CA ALA A 93 12.16 1.23 13.02
C ALA A 93 12.65 -0.02 12.28
N VAL A 94 11.97 -0.36 11.19
CA VAL A 94 12.26 -1.54 10.36
C VAL A 94 12.39 -1.18 8.88
N LYS A 95 13.11 -2.01 8.14
CA LYS A 95 13.25 -2.01 6.69
C LYS A 95 12.91 -3.40 6.13
N GLY A 96 12.56 -3.47 4.86
CA GLY A 96 12.14 -4.69 4.19
C GLY A 96 11.07 -4.42 3.16
N ARG A 97 10.29 -5.44 2.82
CA ARG A 97 9.33 -5.38 1.74
C ARG A 97 7.96 -5.88 2.18
N VAL A 98 6.93 -5.28 1.64
CA VAL A 98 5.54 -5.67 1.86
C VAL A 98 4.79 -5.70 0.53
N ARG A 99 3.79 -6.57 0.46
CA ARG A 99 2.73 -6.51 -0.53
C ARG A 99 1.45 -6.03 0.12
N LEU A 100 0.81 -5.04 -0.47
CA LEU A 100 -0.43 -4.45 0.04
C LEU A 100 -1.51 -4.44 -1.03
N THR A 101 -2.75 -4.64 -0.61
CA THR A 101 -3.92 -4.54 -1.49
C THR A 101 -4.78 -3.36 -1.08
N VAL A 102 -4.83 -2.33 -1.91
CA VAL A 102 -5.52 -1.06 -1.65
C VAL A 102 -6.75 -0.95 -2.52
N ARG A 103 -7.81 -0.33 -1.99
CA ARG A 103 -9.05 -0.05 -2.71
C ARG A 103 -9.39 1.43 -2.70
N VAL A 104 -10.06 1.85 -3.77
CA VAL A 104 -10.58 3.22 -3.92
C VAL A 104 -11.95 3.41 -3.23
N ASP A 105 -12.57 2.31 -2.82
CA ASP A 105 -13.85 2.23 -2.14
C ASP A 105 -13.71 1.51 -0.78
N LYS A 106 -14.82 1.45 -0.05
CA LYS A 106 -14.96 0.67 1.19
C LYS A 106 -16.05 -0.38 0.95
N PRO A 107 -15.71 -1.62 0.60
CA PRO A 107 -16.70 -2.68 0.42
C PRO A 107 -17.36 -3.05 1.75
N VAL A 108 -18.59 -3.58 1.69
CA VAL A 108 -19.35 -4.11 2.85
C VAL A 108 -18.98 -5.55 3.10
#